data_AF-A0A225WVF7-F1
#
_entry.id   AF-A0A225WVF7-F1
#
_cell.length_a   1.000
_cell.length_b   1.000
_cell.length_c   1.000
_cell.angle_alpha   90.00
_cell.angle_beta   90.00
_cell.angle_gamma   90.00
#
_symmetry.space_group_name_H-M   'P 1'
#
loop_
_entity.id
_entity.type
_entity.pdbx_description
1 polymer ?
#
loop_
_entity_poly.entity_id
_entity_poly.type
_entity_poly.pdbx_seq_one_letter_code
_entity_poly.pdbx_strand_id
1 'polypeptide(L)'
;MNESSLIRNTAAVLKLPALGFNIARYNIGGSSNNVIDDGGQEIAMKTSKEMLEYKTMESYWLDWFSTDPKTKSWNWNADAKQRKMLSLASGLGVNVLEAYSNSPPWWMTKNRATAGGDKGTEDNLVASYIDQFALYLATVVSEAKTRWGINFNYIEPFNEPTSSTWEFPATQEGCHFEIATQNEVVNRLRFHLDQLKLQNVNVSVSDENSPTQALASLTSMSKNATVMKTVGKVNTHGNDGTAAYRGSDRVALRKLVRSSSLKLWDSNYGDDDATGLTLAQSISLDMNEMGVSAFIYDQVLNSGVLGLIQCNPWVNWMGEANPKYYVMAHYSRHIRPGMEILGTDDINTVAAYDSTNYVLAIVRVNPGAEETKQMNIQDFMTSLPYRVDKLPTRINTWTTQTNSTNSYYVDSGIRDPAPVFDVVFPAASIITFEVIWSVKSSRKLAYSKIG
;
A
#
# COMPACT_ATOMS: atom_id res chain seq x y z
N MET A 1 4.49 33.61 -12.37
CA MET A 1 3.35 33.22 -11.52
C MET A 1 2.14 33.15 -12.44
N ASN A 2 1.86 31.97 -12.99
CA ASN A 2 0.59 31.71 -13.69
C ASN A 2 -0.28 30.98 -12.68
N GLU A 3 -1.42 31.58 -12.36
CA GLU A 3 -2.44 31.02 -11.50
C GLU A 3 -2.91 29.68 -12.10
N SER A 4 -2.53 28.58 -11.44
CA SER A 4 -3.08 27.27 -11.73
C SER A 4 -4.56 27.28 -11.41
N SER A 5 -5.38 26.74 -12.32
CA SER A 5 -6.80 26.46 -12.15
C SER A 5 -7.10 25.95 -10.73
N LEU A 6 -7.53 26.86 -9.86
CA LEU A 6 -7.77 26.63 -8.44
C LEU A 6 -8.82 25.52 -8.30
N ILE A 7 -8.46 24.47 -7.55
CA ILE A 7 -9.43 23.51 -7.00
C ILE A 7 -10.53 24.32 -6.31
N ARG A 8 -11.81 24.05 -6.63
CA ARG A 8 -12.94 24.72 -5.95
C ARG A 8 -13.05 24.14 -4.54
N ASN A 9 -12.23 24.68 -3.64
CA ASN A 9 -12.24 24.33 -2.23
C ASN A 9 -13.37 25.08 -1.52
N THR A 10 -14.34 24.36 -0.98
CA THR A 10 -15.29 24.91 0.01
C THR A 10 -14.75 24.78 1.44
N ALA A 11 -13.79 23.89 1.67
CA ALA A 11 -13.11 23.73 2.95
C ALA A 11 -11.85 24.61 2.98
N ALA A 12 -11.85 25.63 3.83
CA ALA A 12 -10.65 26.42 4.15
C ALA A 12 -9.62 25.50 4.83
N VAL A 13 -8.76 24.89 4.03
CA VAL A 13 -7.59 24.04 4.41
C VAL A 13 -7.90 23.13 5.60
N LEU A 14 -8.50 21.98 5.32
CA LEU A 14 -8.75 20.90 6.29
C LEU A 14 -7.61 20.81 7.32
N LYS A 15 -7.88 21.21 8.57
CA LYS A 15 -6.93 21.09 9.70
C LYS A 15 -6.94 19.66 10.20
N LEU A 16 -6.35 18.77 9.41
CA LEU A 16 -6.31 17.34 9.71
C LEU A 16 -4.99 16.94 10.37
N PRO A 17 -4.99 15.94 11.27
CA PRO A 17 -3.75 15.36 11.74
C PRO A 17 -3.03 14.67 10.58
N ALA A 18 -1.83 15.12 10.23
CA ALA A 18 -1.06 14.48 9.17
C ALA A 18 -0.91 12.97 9.42
N LEU A 19 -1.34 12.12 8.48
CA LEU A 19 -1.30 10.67 8.64
C LEU A 19 0.15 10.14 8.75
N GLY A 20 1.11 10.88 8.20
CA GLY A 20 2.52 10.50 8.26
C GLY A 20 2.81 9.21 7.49
N PHE A 21 2.04 8.94 6.42
CA PHE A 21 2.32 7.81 5.53
C PHE A 21 3.79 7.77 5.11
N ASN A 22 4.34 6.57 5.09
CA ASN A 22 5.75 6.29 4.81
C ASN A 22 5.95 5.38 3.59
N ILE A 23 4.84 4.96 2.96
CA ILE A 23 4.82 4.15 1.74
C ILE A 23 4.03 4.91 0.67
N ALA A 24 4.54 4.94 -0.56
CA ALA A 24 3.75 5.36 -1.72
C ALA A 24 3.87 4.32 -2.86
N ARG A 25 2.72 3.94 -3.42
CA ARG A 25 2.63 3.11 -4.63
C ARG A 25 2.42 4.02 -5.85
N TYR A 26 3.12 3.74 -6.95
CA TYR A 26 3.10 4.53 -8.18
C TYR A 26 2.75 3.64 -9.38
N ASN A 27 1.64 3.95 -10.07
CA ASN A 27 1.19 3.17 -11.23
C ASN A 27 1.96 3.59 -12.50
N ILE A 28 2.75 2.67 -13.05
CA ILE A 28 3.37 2.78 -14.36
C ILE A 28 2.28 2.51 -15.41
N GLY A 29 1.86 3.56 -16.11
CA GLY A 29 0.71 3.49 -17.01
C GLY A 29 0.90 2.60 -18.23
N GLY A 30 -0.21 2.01 -18.68
CA GLY A 30 -0.29 1.26 -19.93
C GLY A 30 -1.01 2.01 -21.07
N SER A 31 -1.80 3.04 -20.74
CA SER A 31 -2.63 3.76 -21.71
C SER A 31 -1.88 4.88 -22.41
N SER A 32 -2.32 5.28 -23.60
CA SER A 32 -1.87 6.54 -24.22
C SER A 32 -2.85 6.97 -25.30
N ASN A 33 -2.69 8.21 -25.78
CA ASN A 33 -3.49 8.78 -26.87
C ASN A 33 -2.70 8.91 -28.19
N ASN A 34 -1.49 8.34 -28.28
CA ASN A 34 -0.73 8.37 -29.51
C ASN A 34 -1.33 7.45 -30.57
N VAL A 35 -1.13 7.83 -31.83
CA VAL A 35 -1.39 7.00 -33.01
C VAL A 35 -0.04 6.56 -33.56
N ILE A 36 0.11 5.26 -33.78
CA ILE A 36 1.30 4.65 -34.39
C ILE A 36 1.02 4.55 -35.89
N ASP A 37 1.86 5.17 -36.71
CA ASP A 37 1.85 4.98 -38.17
C ASP A 37 2.79 3.82 -38.52
N ASP A 38 2.21 2.65 -38.79
CA ASP A 38 2.95 1.45 -39.20
C ASP A 38 2.81 1.25 -40.71
N GLY A 39 3.70 1.90 -41.47
CA GLY A 39 3.74 1.74 -42.93
C GLY A 39 2.52 2.32 -43.66
N GLY A 40 1.94 3.41 -43.15
CA GLY A 40 0.74 4.06 -43.69
C GLY A 40 -0.55 3.59 -43.03
N GLN A 41 -0.48 2.64 -42.08
CA GLN A 41 -1.62 2.23 -41.28
C GLN A 41 -1.59 2.92 -39.91
N GLU A 42 -2.62 3.70 -39.61
CA GLU A 42 -2.82 4.27 -38.28
C GLU A 42 -3.35 3.22 -37.30
N ILE A 43 -2.61 3.02 -36.20
CA ILE A 43 -2.94 2.10 -35.12
C ILE A 43 -3.04 2.89 -33.82
N ALA A 44 -4.18 2.78 -33.14
CA ALA A 44 -4.44 3.48 -31.88
C ALA A 44 -4.96 2.51 -30.82
N MET A 45 -4.88 2.94 -29.56
CA MET A 45 -5.47 2.23 -28.43
C MET A 45 -6.99 2.10 -28.61
N LYS A 46 -7.52 0.90 -28.33
CA LYS A 46 -8.96 0.63 -28.20
C LYS A 46 -9.43 1.13 -26.82
N THR A 47 -10.13 2.27 -26.81
CA THR A 47 -10.59 2.91 -25.57
C THR A 47 -11.92 2.34 -25.07
N SER A 48 -12.03 2.07 -23.77
CA SER A 48 -13.32 1.82 -23.10
C SER A 48 -14.04 3.14 -22.82
N LYS A 49 -15.35 3.21 -23.11
CA LYS A 49 -16.18 4.37 -22.74
C LYS A 49 -16.48 4.44 -21.23
N GLU A 50 -16.24 3.34 -20.52
CA GLU A 50 -16.48 3.21 -19.09
C GLU A 50 -15.23 3.58 -18.27
N MET A 51 -14.05 3.57 -18.91
CA MET A 51 -12.81 4.03 -18.31
C MET A 51 -12.68 5.54 -18.48
N LEU A 52 -12.78 6.24 -17.36
CA LEU A 52 -12.77 7.69 -17.30
C LEU A 52 -11.35 8.23 -17.56
N GLU A 53 -11.23 9.43 -18.14
CA GLU A 53 -9.93 9.99 -18.55
C GLU A 53 -8.91 10.09 -17.40
N TYR A 54 -9.35 10.44 -16.18
CA TYR A 54 -8.43 10.49 -15.04
C TYR A 54 -7.95 9.10 -14.55
N LYS A 55 -8.50 8.01 -15.11
CA LYS A 55 -8.06 6.62 -14.89
C LYS A 55 -7.18 6.09 -16.02
N THR A 56 -6.98 6.83 -17.11
CA THR A 56 -6.04 6.45 -18.19
C THR A 56 -4.64 6.91 -17.82
N MET A 57 -3.79 5.98 -17.39
CA MET A 57 -2.43 6.30 -16.95
C MET A 57 -1.49 6.26 -18.15
N GLU A 58 -0.80 7.38 -18.41
CA GLU A 58 0.04 7.51 -19.60
C GLU A 58 1.26 6.58 -19.55
N SER A 59 1.45 5.80 -20.60
CA SER A 59 2.62 4.97 -20.81
C SER A 59 3.81 5.81 -21.22
N TYR A 60 4.99 5.40 -20.73
CA TYR A 60 6.26 5.99 -21.15
C TYR A 60 6.78 5.43 -22.48
N TRP A 61 6.31 4.25 -22.92
CA TRP A 61 6.76 3.58 -24.13
C TRP A 61 5.64 3.55 -25.18
N LEU A 62 5.76 4.40 -26.19
CA LEU A 62 4.68 4.78 -27.09
C LEU A 62 4.47 3.82 -28.26
N ASP A 63 5.51 3.14 -28.70
CA ASP A 63 5.49 2.29 -29.91
C ASP A 63 6.59 1.22 -29.87
N TRP A 64 6.49 0.22 -30.76
CA TRP A 64 7.45 -0.88 -30.86
C TRP A 64 8.69 -0.56 -31.71
N PHE A 65 8.87 0.67 -32.21
CA PHE A 65 9.94 0.97 -33.16
C PHE A 65 11.34 0.94 -32.54
N SER A 66 11.44 1.17 -31.23
CA SER A 66 12.74 1.19 -30.54
C SER A 66 12.62 0.84 -29.06
N THR A 67 13.53 -0.02 -28.61
CA THR A 67 13.75 -0.31 -27.18
C THR A 67 14.72 0.67 -26.51
N ASP A 68 15.40 1.56 -27.27
CA ASP A 68 16.30 2.57 -26.70
C ASP A 68 15.50 3.73 -26.06
N PRO A 69 15.61 3.96 -24.74
CA PRO A 69 14.89 5.01 -24.01
C PRO A 69 15.24 6.44 -24.45
N LYS A 70 16.23 6.63 -25.33
CA LYS A 70 16.63 7.94 -25.86
C LYS A 70 15.90 8.34 -27.14
N THR A 71 15.15 7.44 -27.75
CA THR A 71 14.43 7.72 -29.01
C THR A 71 13.04 8.33 -28.75
N LYS A 72 12.35 8.68 -29.83
CA LYS A 72 10.98 9.21 -29.78
C LYS A 72 9.93 8.15 -29.44
N SER A 73 10.30 6.88 -29.42
CA SER A 73 9.44 5.80 -28.92
C SER A 73 9.17 5.92 -27.43
N TRP A 74 9.88 6.81 -26.72
CA TRP A 74 9.72 7.04 -25.30
C TRP A 74 9.36 8.49 -24.97
N ASN A 75 8.38 8.67 -24.07
CA ASN A 75 7.96 9.99 -23.59
C ASN A 75 8.15 10.13 -22.08
N TRP A 76 9.32 10.61 -21.67
CA TRP A 76 9.64 10.87 -20.26
C TRP A 76 8.91 12.10 -19.67
N ASN A 77 8.06 12.78 -20.44
CA ASN A 77 7.17 13.83 -19.94
C ASN A 77 5.77 13.31 -19.59
N ALA A 78 5.46 12.04 -19.92
CA ALA A 78 4.21 11.39 -19.56
C ALA A 78 3.93 11.45 -18.05
N ASP A 79 2.66 11.35 -17.69
CA ASP A 79 2.19 11.18 -16.31
C ASP A 79 2.74 12.24 -15.33
N ALA A 80 2.71 13.50 -15.75
CA ALA A 80 3.25 14.61 -14.97
C ALA A 80 2.58 14.77 -13.58
N LYS A 81 1.30 14.37 -13.45
CA LYS A 81 0.51 14.54 -12.22
C LYS A 81 0.91 13.56 -11.12
N GLN A 82 0.98 12.25 -11.41
CA GLN A 82 1.40 11.30 -10.38
C GLN A 82 2.88 11.48 -10.05
N ARG A 83 3.74 11.75 -11.04
CA ARG A 83 5.15 12.08 -10.77
C ARG A 83 5.31 13.27 -9.83
N LYS A 84 4.48 14.31 -9.98
CA LYS A 84 4.47 15.45 -9.06
C LYS A 84 4.09 15.02 -7.64
N MET A 85 3.06 14.19 -7.48
CA MET A 85 2.66 13.67 -6.18
C MET A 85 3.73 12.79 -5.54
N LEU A 86 4.39 11.93 -6.33
CA LEU A 86 5.47 11.07 -5.87
C LEU A 86 6.69 11.89 -5.39
N SER A 87 7.03 12.96 -6.11
CA SER A 87 8.09 13.90 -5.72
C SER A 87 7.74 14.64 -4.42
N LEU A 88 6.49 15.10 -4.26
CA LEU A 88 6.02 15.74 -3.04
C LEU A 88 6.06 14.77 -1.84
N ALA A 89 5.56 13.55 -2.03
CA ALA A 89 5.56 12.51 -1.00
C ALA A 89 6.99 12.17 -0.53
N SER A 90 7.91 11.99 -1.48
CA SER A 90 9.34 11.74 -1.19
C SER A 90 9.96 12.92 -0.44
N GLY A 91 9.67 14.16 -0.85
CA GLY A 91 10.14 15.37 -0.18
C GLY A 91 9.57 15.58 1.23
N LEU A 92 8.43 14.95 1.55
CA LEU A 92 7.79 14.95 2.87
C LEU A 92 8.19 13.76 3.74
N GLY A 93 9.16 12.94 3.30
CA GLY A 93 9.76 11.88 4.11
C GLY A 93 9.16 10.49 3.90
N VAL A 94 8.37 10.26 2.86
CA VAL A 94 8.07 8.89 2.41
C VAL A 94 9.38 8.21 2.04
N ASN A 95 9.63 7.04 2.62
CA ASN A 95 10.92 6.35 2.55
C ASN A 95 10.84 4.92 2.00
N VAL A 96 9.63 4.47 1.65
CA VAL A 96 9.41 3.22 0.94
C VAL A 96 8.55 3.50 -0.28
N LEU A 97 9.06 3.17 -1.47
CA LEU A 97 8.38 3.39 -2.73
C LEU A 97 8.23 2.07 -3.49
N GLU A 98 7.04 1.82 -4.00
CA GLU A 98 6.76 0.69 -4.90
C GLU A 98 6.20 1.21 -6.22
N ALA A 99 6.81 0.82 -7.33
CA ALA A 99 6.17 0.95 -8.63
C ALA A 99 5.27 -0.26 -8.87
N TYR A 100 4.13 -0.09 -9.53
CA TYR A 100 3.30 -1.19 -9.95
C TYR A 100 2.67 -0.92 -11.32
N SER A 101 2.05 -1.91 -11.94
CA SER A 101 1.44 -1.77 -13.27
C SER A 101 0.09 -2.45 -13.33
N ASN A 102 -0.97 -1.68 -13.60
CA ASN A 102 -2.30 -2.24 -13.83
C ASN A 102 -2.41 -2.96 -15.18
N SER A 103 -1.68 -2.50 -16.20
CA SER A 103 -1.73 -3.08 -17.54
C SER A 103 -0.43 -2.80 -18.31
N PRO A 104 0.02 -3.72 -19.19
CA PRO A 104 1.06 -3.41 -20.16
C PRO A 104 0.70 -2.22 -21.05
N PRO A 105 1.68 -1.57 -21.70
CA PRO A 105 1.41 -0.64 -22.80
C PRO A 105 0.39 -1.23 -23.78
N TRP A 106 -0.63 -0.47 -24.16
CA TRP A 106 -1.77 -0.98 -24.95
C TRP A 106 -1.37 -1.71 -26.23
N TRP A 107 -0.27 -1.30 -26.89
CA TRP A 107 0.21 -1.95 -28.11
C TRP A 107 0.83 -3.33 -27.85
N MET A 108 1.12 -3.67 -26.59
CA MET A 108 1.55 -5.00 -26.16
C MET A 108 0.37 -5.95 -25.89
N THR A 109 -0.87 -5.46 -25.81
CA THR A 109 -2.04 -6.29 -25.50
C THR A 109 -2.71 -6.85 -26.75
N LYS A 110 -3.33 -8.03 -26.63
CA LYS A 110 -3.94 -8.79 -27.76
C LYS A 110 -5.02 -7.99 -28.47
N ASN A 111 -5.82 -7.23 -27.72
CA ASN A 111 -6.95 -6.46 -28.22
C ASN A 111 -6.68 -4.95 -28.33
N ARG A 112 -5.43 -4.52 -28.08
CA ARG A 112 -5.01 -3.11 -28.07
C ARG A 112 -5.74 -2.24 -27.04
N ALA A 113 -6.31 -2.84 -26.00
CA ALA A 113 -6.95 -2.16 -24.88
C ALA A 113 -6.19 -2.41 -23.58
N THR A 114 -6.22 -1.43 -22.69
CA THR A 114 -5.70 -1.54 -21.32
C THR A 114 -6.81 -1.84 -20.31
N ALA A 115 -8.07 -1.59 -20.68
CA ALA A 115 -9.25 -1.84 -19.85
C ALA A 115 -9.83 -3.25 -20.09
N GLY A 116 -9.00 -4.26 -19.86
CA GLY A 116 -9.35 -5.68 -20.03
C GLY A 116 -9.09 -6.26 -21.42
N GLY A 117 -8.99 -7.59 -21.47
CA GLY A 117 -8.86 -8.37 -22.71
C GLY A 117 -10.21 -8.69 -23.34
N ASP A 118 -10.23 -9.31 -24.52
CA ASP A 118 -11.51 -9.74 -25.12
C ASP A 118 -12.20 -10.87 -24.32
N LYS A 119 -11.46 -11.55 -23.44
CA LYS A 119 -11.96 -12.51 -22.47
C LYS A 119 -11.19 -12.38 -21.16
N GLY A 120 -11.89 -12.14 -20.05
CA GLY A 120 -11.25 -11.79 -18.77
C GLY A 120 -10.50 -12.93 -18.07
N THR A 121 -10.59 -14.15 -18.59
CA THR A 121 -9.93 -15.36 -18.02
C THR A 121 -8.78 -15.87 -18.88
N GLU A 122 -8.21 -15.04 -19.75
CA GLU A 122 -7.09 -15.41 -20.61
C GLU A 122 -6.07 -14.28 -20.61
N ASP A 123 -4.78 -14.63 -20.74
CA ASP A 123 -3.71 -13.63 -20.88
C ASP A 123 -4.09 -12.55 -21.90
N ASN A 124 -4.06 -11.27 -21.52
CA ASN A 124 -4.23 -10.19 -22.49
C ASN A 124 -2.89 -9.67 -23.03
N LEU A 125 -1.77 -9.98 -22.39
CA LEU A 125 -0.44 -9.71 -22.94
C LEU A 125 -0.16 -10.65 -24.13
N VAL A 126 0.35 -10.10 -25.24
CA VAL A 126 0.82 -10.94 -26.37
C VAL A 126 2.11 -11.63 -25.95
N ALA A 127 2.19 -12.95 -26.15
CA ALA A 127 3.31 -13.77 -25.69
C ALA A 127 4.70 -13.27 -26.17
N SER A 128 4.79 -12.74 -27.39
CA SER A 128 6.04 -12.17 -27.94
C SER A 128 6.47 -10.85 -27.29
N TYR A 129 5.64 -10.25 -26.44
CA TYR A 129 5.92 -9.02 -25.71
C TYR A 129 6.19 -9.22 -24.22
N ILE A 130 6.30 -10.45 -23.73
CA ILE A 130 6.63 -10.74 -22.32
C ILE A 130 7.98 -10.12 -21.92
N ASP A 131 9.00 -10.25 -22.76
CA ASP A 131 10.31 -9.66 -22.49
C ASP A 131 10.27 -8.13 -22.53
N GLN A 132 9.54 -7.56 -23.49
CA GLN A 132 9.38 -6.11 -23.66
C GLN A 132 8.59 -5.49 -22.50
N PHE A 133 7.56 -6.17 -21.99
CA PHE A 133 6.84 -5.69 -20.82
C PHE A 133 7.74 -5.66 -19.58
N ALA A 134 8.55 -6.70 -19.37
CA ALA A 134 9.55 -6.71 -18.30
C ALA A 134 10.63 -5.61 -18.49
N LEU A 135 11.11 -5.41 -19.71
CA LEU A 135 12.05 -4.33 -20.05
C LEU A 135 11.44 -2.95 -19.81
N TYR A 136 10.16 -2.76 -20.17
CA TYR A 136 9.42 -1.53 -19.97
C TYR A 136 9.47 -1.10 -18.49
N LEU A 137 9.01 -1.99 -17.62
CA LEU A 137 8.95 -1.80 -16.19
C LEU A 137 10.33 -1.49 -15.59
N ALA A 138 11.36 -2.27 -15.94
CA ALA A 138 12.73 -2.04 -15.47
C ALA A 138 13.31 -0.70 -15.95
N THR A 139 13.03 -0.32 -17.20
CA THR A 139 13.48 0.94 -17.80
C THR A 139 12.83 2.13 -17.09
N VAL A 140 11.52 2.10 -16.83
CA VAL A 140 10.83 3.17 -16.09
C VAL A 140 11.41 3.34 -14.68
N VAL A 141 11.71 2.25 -13.97
CA VAL A 141 12.37 2.32 -12.65
C VAL A 141 13.77 2.95 -12.75
N SER A 142 14.55 2.58 -13.76
CA SER A 142 15.87 3.17 -14.02
C SER A 142 15.80 4.66 -14.32
N GLU A 143 14.87 5.06 -15.19
CA GLU A 143 14.70 6.45 -15.62
C GLU A 143 14.09 7.31 -14.50
N ALA A 144 13.24 6.75 -13.64
CA ALA A 144 12.75 7.44 -12.45
C ALA A 144 13.90 7.83 -11.50
N LYS A 145 14.87 6.93 -11.32
CA LYS A 145 16.08 7.21 -10.53
C LYS A 145 16.94 8.28 -11.16
N THR A 146 17.23 8.18 -12.45
CA THR A 146 18.17 9.08 -13.13
C THR A 146 17.59 10.45 -13.46
N ARG A 147 16.30 10.53 -13.80
CA ARG A 147 15.64 11.78 -14.22
C ARG A 147 14.94 12.51 -13.10
N TRP A 148 14.35 11.79 -12.15
CA TRP A 148 13.45 12.38 -11.14
C TRP A 148 13.99 12.23 -9.71
N GLY A 149 15.12 11.54 -9.53
CA GLY A 149 15.70 11.27 -8.21
C GLY A 149 14.87 10.31 -7.37
N ILE A 150 13.96 9.56 -7.99
CA ILE A 150 13.05 8.62 -7.31
C ILE A 150 13.70 7.24 -7.27
N ASN A 151 13.92 6.72 -6.07
CA ASN A 151 14.50 5.38 -5.87
C ASN A 151 13.41 4.43 -5.38
N PHE A 152 12.89 3.59 -6.27
CA PHE A 152 11.95 2.54 -5.89
C PHE A 152 12.64 1.44 -5.08
N ASN A 153 11.95 0.93 -4.06
CA ASN A 153 12.37 -0.23 -3.27
C ASN A 153 11.82 -1.53 -3.86
N TYR A 154 10.62 -1.46 -4.43
CA TYR A 154 9.88 -2.59 -4.99
C TYR A 154 9.32 -2.27 -6.36
N ILE A 155 9.12 -3.32 -7.17
CA ILE A 155 8.30 -3.27 -8.37
C ILE A 155 7.36 -4.49 -8.44
N GLU A 156 6.08 -4.22 -8.62
CA GLU A 156 5.01 -5.22 -8.82
C GLU A 156 4.52 -5.17 -10.28
N PRO A 157 4.80 -6.17 -11.12
CA PRO A 157 4.40 -6.15 -12.52
C PRO A 157 2.90 -6.35 -12.76
N PHE A 158 2.10 -6.66 -11.73
CA PHE A 158 0.70 -7.03 -11.88
C PHE A 158 -0.25 -6.22 -10.99
N ASN A 159 -1.54 -6.29 -11.30
CA ASN A 159 -2.63 -5.90 -10.41
C ASN A 159 -3.77 -6.90 -10.60
N GLU A 160 -4.09 -7.66 -9.55
CA GLU A 160 -5.15 -8.67 -9.55
C GLU A 160 -5.11 -9.63 -10.77
N PRO A 161 -3.93 -10.21 -11.10
CA PRO A 161 -3.69 -10.84 -12.38
C PRO A 161 -4.56 -12.07 -12.65
N THR A 162 -5.01 -12.79 -11.62
CA THR A 162 -5.87 -13.97 -11.83
C THR A 162 -7.36 -13.63 -11.88
N SER A 163 -7.73 -12.35 -11.71
CA SER A 163 -9.12 -11.93 -11.77
C SER A 163 -9.73 -12.26 -13.12
N SER A 164 -10.94 -12.84 -13.11
CA SER A 164 -11.74 -13.07 -14.31
C SER A 164 -12.47 -11.82 -14.80
N THR A 165 -12.40 -10.71 -14.05
CA THR A 165 -13.14 -9.48 -14.33
C THR A 165 -12.43 -8.54 -15.32
N TRP A 166 -11.19 -8.85 -15.70
CA TRP A 166 -10.42 -8.06 -16.68
C TRP A 166 -10.86 -8.31 -18.13
N GLU A 167 -12.14 -8.11 -18.39
CA GLU A 167 -12.79 -8.24 -19.71
C GLU A 167 -13.20 -6.86 -20.25
N PHE A 168 -12.98 -6.65 -21.55
CA PHE A 168 -13.30 -5.40 -22.22
C PHE A 168 -14.81 -5.32 -22.57
N PRO A 169 -15.47 -4.17 -22.34
CA PRO A 169 -14.95 -2.95 -21.75
C PRO A 169 -14.93 -3.00 -20.21
N ALA A 170 -13.83 -2.56 -19.60
CA ALA A 170 -13.74 -2.33 -18.15
C ALA A 170 -13.69 -0.83 -17.80
N THR A 171 -13.81 -0.52 -16.51
CA THR A 171 -13.86 0.86 -15.97
C THR A 171 -12.51 1.44 -15.54
N GLN A 172 -11.43 0.66 -15.67
CA GLN A 172 -10.05 1.03 -15.35
C GLN A 172 -9.05 0.15 -16.12
N GLU A 173 -7.77 0.50 -16.09
CA GLU A 173 -6.69 -0.37 -16.56
C GLU A 173 -6.67 -1.68 -15.76
N GLY A 174 -6.46 -2.80 -16.46
CA GLY A 174 -6.35 -4.13 -15.88
C GLY A 174 -6.02 -5.18 -16.95
N CYS A 175 -5.28 -6.21 -16.55
CA CYS A 175 -4.83 -7.26 -17.46
C CYS A 175 -4.79 -8.60 -16.73
N HIS A 176 -5.51 -9.59 -17.25
CA HIS A 176 -5.39 -10.97 -16.77
C HIS A 176 -4.03 -11.54 -17.16
N PHE A 177 -3.40 -12.26 -16.23
CA PHE A 177 -2.20 -13.05 -16.45
C PHE A 177 -2.32 -14.43 -15.80
N GLU A 178 -2.16 -15.45 -16.62
CA GLU A 178 -2.02 -16.83 -16.16
C GLU A 178 -0.75 -16.98 -15.32
N ILE A 179 -0.75 -17.93 -14.36
CA ILE A 179 0.41 -18.15 -13.46
C ILE A 179 1.70 -18.44 -14.25
N ALA A 180 1.60 -19.13 -15.40
CA ALA A 180 2.74 -19.39 -16.26
C ALA A 180 3.34 -18.08 -16.80
N THR A 181 2.49 -17.17 -17.29
CA THR A 181 2.89 -15.86 -17.80
C THR A 181 3.45 -14.98 -16.68
N GLN A 182 2.84 -15.00 -15.49
CA GLN A 182 3.38 -14.28 -14.34
C GLN A 182 4.81 -14.74 -14.00
N ASN A 183 5.06 -16.05 -13.99
CA ASN A 183 6.40 -16.61 -13.75
C ASN A 183 7.44 -16.13 -14.79
N GLU A 184 7.05 -16.05 -16.06
CA GLU A 184 7.96 -15.55 -17.11
C GLU A 184 8.27 -14.08 -16.94
N VAL A 185 7.25 -13.23 -16.73
CA VAL A 185 7.43 -11.79 -16.52
C VAL A 185 8.33 -11.52 -15.31
N VAL A 186 8.16 -12.22 -14.18
CA VAL A 186 9.00 -12.07 -12.98
C VAL A 186 10.47 -12.37 -13.28
N ASN A 187 10.75 -13.45 -14.00
CA ASN A 187 12.13 -13.82 -14.36
C ASN A 187 12.76 -12.82 -15.33
N ARG A 188 12.02 -12.35 -16.34
CA ARG A 188 12.50 -11.34 -17.29
C ARG A 188 12.71 -9.98 -16.61
N LEU A 189 11.83 -9.60 -15.69
CA LEU A 189 11.92 -8.34 -14.96
C LEU A 189 13.18 -8.30 -14.11
N ARG A 190 13.47 -9.37 -13.38
CA ARG A 190 14.73 -9.49 -12.62
C ARG A 190 15.96 -9.39 -13.51
N PHE A 191 15.95 -10.10 -14.65
CA PHE A 191 17.03 -10.02 -15.63
C PHE A 191 17.30 -8.58 -16.08
N HIS A 192 16.25 -7.84 -16.49
CA HIS A 192 16.39 -6.46 -16.97
C HIS A 192 16.81 -5.49 -15.86
N LEU A 193 16.26 -5.63 -14.65
CA LEU A 193 16.71 -4.86 -13.49
C LEU A 193 18.21 -5.08 -13.21
N ASP A 194 18.71 -6.31 -13.34
CA ASP A 194 20.14 -6.61 -13.13
C ASP A 194 21.02 -5.99 -14.21
N GLN A 195 20.60 -6.04 -15.48
CA GLN A 195 21.30 -5.37 -16.60
C GLN A 195 21.36 -3.84 -16.38
N LEU A 196 20.31 -3.26 -15.81
CA LEU A 196 20.23 -1.84 -15.48
C LEU A 196 20.86 -1.48 -14.13
N LYS A 197 21.53 -2.43 -13.45
CA LYS A 197 22.20 -2.24 -12.16
C LYS A 197 21.24 -1.81 -11.03
N LEU A 198 20.05 -2.41 -11.03
CA LEU A 198 18.96 -2.21 -10.05
C LEU A 198 18.75 -3.47 -9.18
N GLN A 199 19.85 -4.12 -8.78
CA GLN A 199 19.82 -5.31 -7.90
C GLN A 199 19.13 -5.03 -6.55
N ASN A 200 19.10 -3.76 -6.13
CA ASN A 200 18.47 -3.32 -4.88
C ASN A 200 16.95 -3.13 -4.97
N VAL A 201 16.36 -3.19 -6.16
CA VAL A 201 14.91 -3.11 -6.35
C VAL A 201 14.35 -4.53 -6.32
N ASN A 202 13.49 -4.83 -5.35
CA ASN A 202 12.91 -6.16 -5.19
C ASN A 202 11.67 -6.34 -6.08
N VAL A 203 11.48 -7.54 -6.63
CA VAL A 203 10.27 -7.87 -7.39
C VAL A 203 9.20 -8.38 -6.43
N SER A 204 8.00 -7.81 -6.51
CA SER A 204 6.80 -8.24 -5.77
C SER A 204 5.94 -9.17 -6.63
N VAL A 205 5.14 -10.04 -6.00
CA VAL A 205 4.09 -10.84 -6.66
C VAL A 205 2.90 -11.05 -5.71
N SER A 206 1.68 -11.31 -6.13
CA SER A 206 1.11 -11.04 -7.46
C SER A 206 0.04 -9.93 -7.38
N ASP A 207 -0.11 -9.26 -6.23
CA ASP A 207 -1.15 -8.23 -6.03
C ASP A 207 -2.57 -8.80 -6.24
N GLU A 208 -2.80 -10.05 -5.79
CA GLU A 208 -4.08 -10.72 -6.01
C GLU A 208 -5.23 -10.05 -5.25
N ASN A 209 -6.44 -10.22 -5.78
CA ASN A 209 -7.67 -9.59 -5.31
C ASN A 209 -8.10 -9.99 -3.90
N SER A 210 -7.52 -11.02 -3.32
CA SER A 210 -7.81 -11.44 -1.95
C SER A 210 -6.75 -12.36 -1.40
N PRO A 211 -6.67 -12.55 -0.07
CA PRO A 211 -5.75 -13.51 0.54
C PRO A 211 -5.97 -14.95 0.06
N THR A 212 -7.19 -15.33 -0.29
CA THR A 212 -7.51 -16.64 -0.87
C THR A 212 -6.87 -16.82 -2.24
N GLN A 213 -6.98 -15.82 -3.12
CA GLN A 213 -6.35 -15.87 -4.44
C GLN A 213 -4.82 -15.79 -4.31
N ALA A 214 -4.29 -14.91 -3.45
CA ALA A 214 -2.86 -14.83 -3.17
C ALA A 214 -2.29 -16.17 -2.69
N LEU A 215 -3.00 -16.90 -1.82
CA LEU A 215 -2.59 -18.24 -1.38
C LEU A 215 -2.56 -19.22 -2.55
N ALA A 216 -3.57 -19.23 -3.42
CA ALA A 216 -3.65 -20.13 -4.56
C ALA A 216 -2.54 -19.85 -5.59
N SER A 217 -2.33 -18.58 -5.94
CA SER A 217 -1.30 -18.13 -6.86
C SER A 217 0.10 -18.44 -6.33
N LEU A 218 0.39 -18.07 -5.08
CA LEU A 218 1.68 -18.34 -4.46
C LEU A 218 1.95 -19.84 -4.31
N THR A 219 0.93 -20.65 -4.00
CA THR A 219 1.05 -22.11 -3.96
C THR A 219 1.47 -22.66 -5.33
N SER A 220 0.89 -22.14 -6.41
CA SER A 220 1.24 -22.55 -7.76
C SER A 220 2.64 -22.07 -8.17
N MET A 221 2.97 -20.80 -7.92
CA MET A 221 4.30 -20.22 -8.17
C MET A 221 5.41 -20.92 -7.38
N SER A 222 5.13 -21.38 -6.15
CA SER A 222 6.13 -22.03 -5.28
C SER A 222 6.72 -23.32 -5.87
N LYS A 223 6.07 -23.91 -6.87
CA LYS A 223 6.58 -25.05 -7.64
C LYS A 223 7.76 -24.67 -8.56
N ASN A 224 7.98 -23.38 -8.81
CA ASN A 224 9.08 -22.85 -9.60
C ASN A 224 10.15 -22.22 -8.70
N ALA A 225 11.21 -22.98 -8.42
CA ALA A 225 12.29 -22.54 -7.55
C ALA A 225 13.06 -21.30 -8.08
N THR A 226 13.10 -21.08 -9.39
CA THR A 226 13.75 -19.90 -9.99
C THR A 226 12.95 -18.63 -9.69
N VAL A 227 11.62 -18.71 -9.82
CA VAL A 227 10.71 -17.60 -9.48
C VAL A 227 10.80 -17.29 -7.99
N MET A 228 10.74 -18.31 -7.12
CA MET A 228 10.81 -18.09 -5.67
C MET A 228 12.14 -17.51 -5.18
N LYS A 229 13.25 -17.69 -5.92
CA LYS A 229 14.52 -17.01 -5.64
C LYS A 229 14.56 -15.56 -6.12
N THR A 230 13.67 -15.22 -7.04
CA THR A 230 13.60 -13.90 -7.69
C THR A 230 12.67 -12.95 -6.94
N VAL A 231 11.56 -13.48 -6.42
CA VAL A 231 10.57 -12.73 -5.63
C VAL A 231 11.21 -12.24 -4.33
N GLY A 232 11.05 -10.95 -4.03
CA GLY A 232 11.49 -10.35 -2.77
C GLY A 232 10.35 -10.02 -1.79
N LYS A 233 9.10 -10.01 -2.26
CA LYS A 233 7.92 -9.68 -1.44
C LYS A 233 6.64 -10.27 -2.07
N VAL A 234 5.66 -10.57 -1.22
CA VAL A 234 4.30 -10.93 -1.63
C VAL A 234 3.34 -9.76 -1.34
N ASN A 235 2.47 -9.47 -2.29
CA ASN A 235 1.37 -8.52 -2.17
C ASN A 235 0.01 -9.24 -2.33
N THR A 236 -1.01 -8.76 -1.62
CA THR A 236 -2.42 -9.16 -1.73
C THR A 236 -3.30 -7.98 -1.37
N HIS A 237 -4.56 -7.98 -1.81
CA HIS A 237 -5.56 -7.01 -1.36
C HIS A 237 -6.31 -7.55 -0.14
N GLY A 238 -6.74 -6.65 0.76
CA GLY A 238 -7.52 -6.98 1.96
C GLY A 238 -9.05 -6.93 1.76
N ASN A 239 -9.52 -6.77 0.53
CA ASN A 239 -10.92 -6.63 0.12
C ASN A 239 -11.16 -7.25 -1.26
N ASP A 240 -12.39 -7.69 -1.55
CA ASP A 240 -12.86 -8.06 -2.88
C ASP A 240 -13.93 -7.06 -3.31
N GLY A 241 -13.62 -6.22 -4.31
CA GLY A 241 -14.43 -5.05 -4.63
C GLY A 241 -14.49 -4.07 -3.45
N THR A 242 -15.68 -3.79 -2.89
CA THR A 242 -15.82 -2.99 -1.67
C THR A 242 -16.04 -3.83 -0.41
N ALA A 243 -16.06 -5.16 -0.53
CA ALA A 243 -16.28 -6.04 0.60
C ALA A 243 -14.94 -6.39 1.27
N ALA A 244 -14.80 -6.02 2.53
CA ALA A 244 -13.61 -6.38 3.31
C ALA A 244 -13.45 -7.90 3.43
N TYR A 245 -12.23 -8.41 3.30
CA TYR A 245 -11.98 -9.85 3.37
C TYR A 245 -12.23 -10.39 4.78
N ARG A 246 -13.09 -11.40 4.89
CA ARG A 246 -13.43 -12.11 6.13
C ARG A 246 -13.32 -13.64 5.98
N GLY A 247 -12.61 -14.10 4.94
CA GLY A 247 -12.32 -15.52 4.72
C GLY A 247 -11.25 -16.06 5.67
N SER A 248 -11.00 -17.37 5.59
CA SER A 248 -10.16 -18.13 6.52
C SER A 248 -8.66 -18.15 6.18
N ASP A 249 -8.25 -17.64 5.02
CA ASP A 249 -6.95 -18.01 4.43
C ASP A 249 -5.78 -17.13 4.88
N ARG A 250 -6.02 -16.10 5.71
CA ARG A 250 -4.97 -15.22 6.27
C ARG A 250 -3.82 -16.00 6.90
N VAL A 251 -4.14 -16.95 7.78
CA VAL A 251 -3.14 -17.74 8.52
C VAL A 251 -2.39 -18.69 7.59
N ALA A 252 -3.08 -19.30 6.61
CA ALA A 252 -2.47 -20.20 5.65
C ALA A 252 -1.52 -19.44 4.71
N LEU A 253 -1.94 -18.27 4.21
CA LEU A 253 -1.11 -17.38 3.40
C LEU A 253 0.13 -16.92 4.19
N ARG A 254 -0.05 -16.44 5.42
CA ARG A 254 1.05 -16.06 6.32
C ARG A 254 2.07 -17.19 6.46
N LYS A 255 1.60 -18.42 6.68
CA LYS A 255 2.47 -19.59 6.85
C LYS A 255 3.30 -19.86 5.59
N LEU A 256 2.68 -19.82 4.42
CA LEU A 256 3.35 -20.06 3.14
C LEU A 256 4.39 -18.97 2.83
N VAL A 257 4.05 -17.70 3.05
CA VAL A 257 4.96 -16.57 2.86
C VAL A 257 6.17 -16.68 3.79
N ARG A 258 5.94 -16.97 5.08
CA ARG A 258 7.01 -17.14 6.08
C ARG A 258 7.91 -18.34 5.78
N SER A 259 7.34 -19.48 5.35
CA SER A 259 8.16 -20.64 4.95
C SER A 259 9.04 -20.34 3.73
N SER A 260 8.64 -19.35 2.92
CA SER A 260 9.41 -18.86 1.78
C SER A 260 10.39 -17.73 2.14
N SER A 261 10.50 -17.36 3.43
CA SER A 261 11.32 -16.23 3.91
C SER A 261 10.99 -14.88 3.25
N LEU A 262 9.74 -14.69 2.84
CA LEU A 262 9.26 -13.48 2.18
C LEU A 262 8.49 -12.57 3.16
N LYS A 263 8.32 -11.31 2.75
CA LYS A 263 7.42 -10.35 3.40
C LYS A 263 6.05 -10.40 2.74
N LEU A 264 4.99 -10.06 3.49
CA LEU A 264 3.63 -9.90 2.97
C LEU A 264 3.15 -8.47 3.23
N TRP A 265 2.56 -7.83 2.23
CA TRP A 265 1.81 -6.57 2.38
C TRP A 265 0.34 -6.80 2.04
N ASP A 266 -0.55 -6.13 2.77
CA ASP A 266 -1.82 -5.73 2.19
C ASP A 266 -1.54 -4.47 1.35
N SER A 267 -1.51 -4.65 0.04
CA SER A 267 -1.04 -3.65 -0.91
C SER A 267 -2.15 -2.74 -1.46
N ASN A 268 -3.41 -3.06 -1.17
CA ASN A 268 -4.56 -2.26 -1.54
C ASN A 268 -5.76 -2.63 -0.65
N TYR A 269 -6.31 -1.64 0.03
CA TYR A 269 -7.54 -1.79 0.79
C TYR A 269 -8.52 -0.65 0.55
N GLY A 270 -9.77 -0.99 0.26
CA GLY A 270 -10.91 -0.08 0.24
C GLY A 270 -12.23 -0.78 0.58
N ASP A 271 -13.13 -0.09 1.27
CA ASP A 271 -14.48 -0.58 1.57
C ASP A 271 -15.52 0.55 1.46
N ASP A 272 -16.81 0.22 1.51
CA ASP A 272 -17.92 1.19 1.45
C ASP A 272 -18.56 1.51 2.82
N ASP A 273 -17.95 1.07 3.93
CA ASP A 273 -18.42 1.41 5.28
C ASP A 273 -18.03 2.85 5.65
N ALA A 274 -18.99 3.77 5.60
CA ALA A 274 -18.79 5.19 5.90
C ALA A 274 -18.16 5.47 7.29
N THR A 275 -18.33 4.57 8.25
CA THR A 275 -17.85 4.76 9.63
C THR A 275 -16.35 4.51 9.76
N GLY A 276 -15.77 3.71 8.87
CA GLY A 276 -14.38 3.26 8.96
C GLY A 276 -14.12 2.19 10.04
N LEU A 277 -15.17 1.65 10.66
CA LEU A 277 -15.03 0.57 11.61
C LEU A 277 -14.56 -0.72 10.93
N THR A 278 -15.06 -0.99 9.74
CA THR A 278 -14.66 -2.13 8.90
C THR A 278 -13.17 -2.05 8.55
N LEU A 279 -12.68 -0.86 8.17
CA LEU A 279 -11.26 -0.59 7.97
C LEU A 279 -10.42 -0.88 9.23
N ALA A 280 -10.85 -0.39 10.40
CA ALA A 280 -10.13 -0.60 11.66
C ALA A 280 -10.02 -2.10 12.02
N GLN A 281 -11.08 -2.86 11.80
CA GLN A 281 -11.09 -4.31 11.98
C GLN A 281 -10.19 -5.02 10.98
N SER A 282 -10.24 -4.64 9.69
CA SER A 282 -9.42 -5.25 8.64
C SER A 282 -7.93 -5.06 8.93
N ILE A 283 -7.49 -3.84 9.27
CA ILE A 283 -6.09 -3.60 9.67
C ILE A 283 -5.67 -4.51 10.83
N SER A 284 -6.53 -4.66 11.86
CA SER A 284 -6.23 -5.52 13.00
C SER A 284 -6.09 -7.00 12.59
N LEU A 285 -7.02 -7.51 11.78
CA LEU A 285 -6.98 -8.88 11.26
C LEU A 285 -5.76 -9.12 10.35
N ASP A 286 -5.45 -8.18 9.47
CA ASP A 286 -4.34 -8.31 8.52
C ASP A 286 -2.98 -8.26 9.24
N MET A 287 -2.84 -7.44 10.28
CA MET A 287 -1.64 -7.42 11.11
C MET A 287 -1.51 -8.70 11.95
N ASN A 288 -2.59 -9.14 12.62
CA ASN A 288 -2.52 -10.21 13.61
C ASN A 288 -2.59 -11.62 13.00
N GLU A 289 -3.51 -11.87 12.07
CA GLU A 289 -3.68 -13.18 11.42
C GLU A 289 -2.80 -13.31 10.18
N MET A 290 -2.88 -12.34 9.26
CA MET A 290 -2.15 -12.38 7.99
C MET A 290 -0.66 -12.02 8.16
N GLY A 291 -0.32 -11.31 9.25
CA GLY A 291 1.07 -10.98 9.56
C GLY A 291 1.68 -10.03 8.55
N VAL A 292 0.89 -9.10 8.01
CA VAL A 292 1.39 -8.11 7.04
C VAL A 292 2.42 -7.20 7.69
N SER A 293 3.42 -6.81 6.91
CA SER A 293 4.45 -5.85 7.31
C SER A 293 4.17 -4.43 6.82
N ALA A 294 3.12 -4.26 6.02
CA ALA A 294 2.56 -2.99 5.61
C ALA A 294 1.08 -3.17 5.23
N PHE A 295 0.31 -2.10 5.41
CA PHE A 295 -1.06 -1.98 4.98
C PHE A 295 -1.20 -0.68 4.17
N ILE A 296 -1.67 -0.81 2.94
CA ILE A 296 -1.78 0.31 2.01
C ILE A 296 -3.28 0.53 1.75
N TYR A 297 -3.77 1.69 2.18
CA TYR A 297 -5.09 2.14 1.75
C TYR A 297 -5.04 2.45 0.25
N ASP A 298 -6.14 2.18 -0.45
CA ASP A 298 -6.34 2.55 -1.85
C ASP A 298 -6.39 4.10 -1.99
N GLN A 299 -7.19 4.63 -2.91
CA GLN A 299 -7.26 6.06 -3.22
C GLN A 299 -7.60 6.91 -1.98
N VAL A 300 -6.60 7.63 -1.47
CA VAL A 300 -6.77 8.61 -0.36
C VAL A 300 -7.84 9.65 -0.72
N LEU A 301 -7.85 10.11 -1.97
CA LEU A 301 -8.87 11.00 -2.54
C LEU A 301 -9.80 10.16 -3.41
N ASN A 302 -11.06 10.01 -3.01
CA ASN A 302 -12.05 9.29 -3.82
C ASN A 302 -13.47 9.84 -3.54
N SER A 303 -14.43 9.50 -4.40
CA SER A 303 -15.82 9.90 -4.26
C SER A 303 -16.53 9.18 -3.13
N GLY A 304 -17.45 9.89 -2.47
CA GLY A 304 -18.26 9.34 -1.39
C GLY A 304 -17.41 8.82 -0.24
N VAL A 305 -17.67 7.57 0.16
CA VAL A 305 -17.11 6.96 1.38
C VAL A 305 -15.90 6.07 1.11
N LEU A 306 -15.51 5.90 -0.16
CA LEU A 306 -14.38 5.05 -0.54
C LEU A 306 -13.03 5.68 -0.19
N GLY A 307 -12.93 7.00 -0.26
CA GLY A 307 -11.68 7.72 0.03
C GLY A 307 -11.51 8.02 1.51
N LEU A 308 -10.28 8.33 1.93
CA LEU A 308 -10.05 8.95 3.24
C LEU A 308 -10.54 10.40 3.25
N ILE A 309 -10.44 11.09 2.11
CA ILE A 309 -10.96 12.45 1.91
C ILE A 309 -11.86 12.42 0.69
N GLN A 310 -13.04 13.03 0.81
CA GLN A 310 -13.99 13.11 -0.29
C GLN A 310 -13.41 13.95 -1.43
N CYS A 311 -13.55 13.45 -2.65
CA CYS A 311 -13.24 14.23 -3.83
C CYS A 311 -14.18 13.89 -4.98
N ASN A 312 -14.28 14.81 -5.93
CA ASN A 312 -14.87 14.55 -7.22
C ASN A 312 -13.87 15.01 -8.28
N PRO A 313 -13.10 14.08 -8.87
CA PRO A 313 -12.08 14.39 -9.86
C PRO A 313 -12.66 15.10 -11.10
N TRP A 314 -13.92 14.80 -11.46
CA TRP A 314 -14.57 15.36 -12.66
C TRP A 314 -14.73 16.87 -12.64
N VAL A 315 -15.03 17.41 -11.48
CA VAL A 315 -15.26 18.86 -11.30
C VAL A 315 -14.14 19.51 -10.50
N ASN A 316 -13.01 18.80 -10.32
CA ASN A 316 -11.86 19.23 -9.55
C ASN A 316 -12.27 19.76 -8.16
N TRP A 317 -13.04 18.95 -7.43
CA TRP A 317 -13.58 19.28 -6.11
C TRP A 317 -13.00 18.36 -5.03
N MET A 318 -12.75 18.92 -3.86
CA MET A 318 -12.43 18.18 -2.65
C MET A 318 -13.37 18.63 -1.52
N GLY A 319 -13.81 17.66 -0.75
CA GLY A 319 -14.70 17.84 0.40
C GLY A 319 -14.01 17.54 1.73
N GLU A 320 -14.82 17.11 2.70
CA GLU A 320 -14.37 16.80 4.05
C GLU A 320 -13.61 15.46 4.13
N ALA A 321 -12.86 15.27 5.22
CA ALA A 321 -12.33 13.96 5.57
C ALA A 321 -13.44 13.02 6.01
N ASN A 322 -13.40 11.77 5.54
CA ASN A 322 -14.26 10.71 6.04
C ASN A 322 -13.73 10.22 7.40
N PRO A 323 -14.58 9.59 8.25
CA PRO A 323 -14.16 8.95 9.51
C PRO A 323 -12.94 8.02 9.36
N LYS A 324 -12.83 7.35 8.20
CA LYS A 324 -11.69 6.51 7.79
C LYS A 324 -10.35 7.21 7.89
N TYR A 325 -10.28 8.51 7.63
CA TYR A 325 -9.07 9.30 7.77
C TYR A 325 -8.55 9.23 9.21
N TYR A 326 -9.43 9.46 10.18
CA TYR A 326 -9.08 9.46 11.60
C TYR A 326 -8.76 8.05 12.07
N VAL A 327 -9.48 7.02 11.58
CA VAL A 327 -9.11 5.61 11.80
C VAL A 327 -7.69 5.33 11.30
N MET A 328 -7.33 5.73 10.08
CA MET A 328 -5.96 5.58 9.58
C MET A 328 -4.94 6.32 10.44
N ALA A 329 -5.30 7.46 11.03
CA ALA A 329 -4.43 8.24 11.91
C ALA A 329 -4.02 7.45 13.16
N HIS A 330 -4.91 6.61 13.73
CA HIS A 330 -4.61 5.75 14.88
C HIS A 330 -3.50 4.74 14.61
N TYR A 331 -3.38 4.25 13.38
CA TYR A 331 -2.34 3.29 12.98
C TYR A 331 -1.11 4.02 12.45
N SER A 332 -1.27 4.78 11.35
CA SER A 332 -0.16 5.35 10.60
C SER A 332 0.70 6.32 11.41
N ARG A 333 0.13 7.10 12.35
CA ARG A 333 0.89 8.06 13.15
C ARG A 333 1.65 7.42 14.31
N HIS A 334 1.18 6.28 14.81
CA HIS A 334 1.66 5.69 16.06
C HIS A 334 2.46 4.41 15.84
N ILE A 335 2.15 3.63 14.81
CA ILE A 335 2.93 2.45 14.40
C ILE A 335 3.86 2.88 13.26
N ARG A 336 5.11 3.21 13.63
CA ARG A 336 6.11 3.78 12.72
C ARG A 336 7.01 2.70 12.11
N PRO A 337 7.57 2.93 10.91
CA PRO A 337 8.52 1.98 10.31
C PRO A 337 9.69 1.69 11.27
N GLY A 338 9.99 0.40 11.42
CA GLY A 338 11.03 -0.10 12.33
C GLY A 338 10.51 -0.60 13.68
N MET A 339 9.25 -0.32 14.03
CA MET A 339 8.63 -0.93 15.21
C MET A 339 8.42 -2.43 15.03
N GLU A 340 8.57 -3.19 16.11
CA GLU A 340 8.28 -4.61 16.18
C GLU A 340 6.81 -4.83 16.55
N ILE A 341 6.05 -5.51 15.68
CA ILE A 341 4.67 -5.91 16.01
C ILE A 341 4.71 -7.05 17.02
N LEU A 342 4.05 -6.85 18.15
CA LEU A 342 3.96 -7.81 19.24
C LEU A 342 2.70 -8.67 19.10
N GLY A 343 2.78 -9.93 19.55
CA GLY A 343 1.61 -10.80 19.62
C GLY A 343 0.61 -10.32 20.68
N THR A 344 -0.68 -10.41 20.36
CA THR A 344 -1.80 -10.11 21.26
C THR A 344 -2.75 -11.31 21.32
N ASP A 345 -3.51 -11.44 22.40
CA ASP A 345 -4.60 -12.41 22.55
C ASP A 345 -5.97 -11.85 22.12
N ASP A 346 -6.08 -10.53 21.93
CA ASP A 346 -7.23 -9.85 21.34
C ASP A 346 -6.95 -9.50 19.87
N ILE A 347 -7.66 -10.18 18.97
CA ILE A 347 -7.53 -9.99 17.52
C ILE A 347 -7.81 -8.55 17.06
N ASN A 348 -8.55 -7.77 17.85
CA ASN A 348 -8.86 -6.37 17.57
C ASN A 348 -7.80 -5.39 18.12
N THR A 349 -6.69 -5.90 18.63
CA THR A 349 -5.59 -5.09 19.18
C THR A 349 -4.32 -5.31 18.37
N VAL A 350 -3.74 -4.23 17.88
CA VAL A 350 -2.39 -4.21 17.30
C VAL A 350 -1.46 -3.51 18.28
N ALA A 351 -0.40 -4.20 18.69
CA ALA A 351 0.64 -3.63 19.56
C ALA A 351 1.97 -3.60 18.82
N ALA A 352 2.69 -2.49 18.93
CA ALA A 352 3.97 -2.29 18.27
C ALA A 352 4.96 -1.57 19.19
N TYR A 353 6.21 -2.05 19.24
CA TYR A 353 7.23 -1.51 20.12
C TYR A 353 8.40 -0.89 19.36
N ASP A 354 8.76 0.33 19.75
CA ASP A 354 9.98 1.01 19.36
C ASP A 354 11.03 0.86 20.47
N SER A 355 12.01 0.00 20.23
CA SER A 355 13.12 -0.24 21.15
C SER A 355 14.15 0.88 21.21
N THR A 356 14.17 1.77 20.20
CA THR A 356 15.09 2.91 20.15
C THR A 356 14.56 4.04 21.03
N ASN A 357 13.26 4.32 20.93
CA ASN A 357 12.62 5.43 21.65
C ASN A 357 11.89 4.98 22.93
N TYR A 358 11.84 3.68 23.20
CA TYR A 358 11.13 3.09 24.34
C TYR A 358 9.66 3.50 24.36
N VAL A 359 8.97 3.30 23.23
CA VAL A 359 7.54 3.60 23.04
C VAL A 359 6.81 2.32 22.65
N LEU A 360 5.73 2.01 23.37
CA LEU A 360 4.79 0.96 23.00
C LEU A 360 3.50 1.64 22.51
N ALA A 361 3.18 1.43 21.24
CA ALA A 361 1.91 1.83 20.65
C ALA A 361 0.92 0.66 20.73
N ILE A 362 -0.27 0.88 21.27
CA ILE A 362 -1.35 -0.10 21.33
C ILE A 362 -2.56 0.54 20.66
N VAL A 363 -3.04 -0.04 19.57
CA VAL A 363 -4.23 0.40 18.86
C VAL A 363 -5.28 -0.68 18.99
N ARG A 364 -6.46 -0.32 19.51
CA ARG A 364 -7.56 -1.28 19.69
C ARG A 364 -8.85 -0.76 19.11
N VAL A 365 -9.51 -1.59 18.30
CA VAL A 365 -10.87 -1.35 17.81
C VAL A 365 -11.91 -2.06 18.69
N ASN A 366 -12.98 -1.35 19.06
CA ASN A 366 -14.18 -1.92 19.66
C ASN A 366 -15.35 -1.79 18.66
N PRO A 367 -15.69 -2.86 17.93
CA PRO A 367 -16.79 -2.81 16.97
C PRO A 367 -18.18 -3.01 17.59
N GLY A 368 -18.24 -3.43 18.85
CA GLY A 368 -19.47 -3.82 19.52
C GLY A 368 -20.07 -2.70 20.37
N ALA A 369 -20.83 -3.12 21.37
CA ALA A 369 -21.31 -2.25 22.44
C ALA A 369 -20.14 -1.73 23.30
N GLU A 370 -20.42 -0.72 24.12
CA GLU A 370 -19.46 -0.23 25.09
C GLU A 370 -19.02 -1.39 26.01
N GLU A 371 -17.72 -1.46 26.27
CA GLU A 371 -17.14 -2.45 27.17
C GLU A 371 -16.06 -1.81 28.05
N THR A 372 -15.84 -2.38 29.23
CA THR A 372 -14.70 -2.04 30.08
C THR A 372 -13.75 -3.22 30.10
N LYS A 373 -12.49 -2.99 29.75
CA LYS A 373 -11.43 -4.01 29.85
C LYS A 373 -10.30 -3.51 30.73
N GLN A 374 -9.73 -4.43 31.48
CA GLN A 374 -8.49 -4.19 32.19
C GLN A 374 -7.32 -4.27 31.22
N MET A 375 -6.51 -3.22 31.16
CA MET A 375 -5.24 -3.20 30.42
C MET A 375 -4.08 -3.40 31.39
N ASN A 376 -3.24 -4.39 31.12
CA ASN A 376 -2.01 -4.63 31.86
C ASN A 376 -0.79 -4.42 30.95
N ILE A 377 -0.04 -3.34 31.19
CA ILE A 377 1.14 -2.99 30.39
C ILE A 377 2.24 -4.04 30.57
N GLN A 378 2.28 -4.71 31.73
CA GLN A 378 3.34 -5.68 32.03
C GLN A 378 3.29 -6.90 31.11
N ASP A 379 2.12 -7.24 30.56
CA ASP A 379 1.98 -8.37 29.63
C ASP A 379 2.85 -8.15 28.40
N PHE A 380 2.88 -6.93 27.86
CA PHE A 380 3.76 -6.54 26.77
C PHE A 380 5.23 -6.50 27.21
N MET A 381 5.52 -6.03 28.43
CA MET A 381 6.89 -5.90 28.94
C MET A 381 7.65 -7.23 29.01
N THR A 382 6.96 -8.35 29.21
CA THR A 382 7.60 -9.69 29.23
C THR A 382 8.18 -10.09 27.87
N SER A 383 7.64 -9.54 26.79
CA SER A 383 8.09 -9.77 25.42
C SER A 383 9.17 -8.79 24.96
N LEU A 384 9.46 -7.73 25.72
CA LEU A 384 10.40 -6.69 25.32
C LEU A 384 11.87 -7.12 25.51
N PRO A 385 12.74 -6.90 24.50
CA PRO A 385 14.15 -7.33 24.55
C PRO A 385 14.99 -6.60 25.61
N TYR A 386 14.58 -5.38 26.00
CA TYR A 386 15.09 -4.70 27.18
C TYR A 386 14.01 -4.78 28.26
N ARG A 387 14.31 -5.46 29.37
CA ARG A 387 13.50 -5.35 30.58
C ARG A 387 13.54 -3.89 31.00
N VAL A 388 12.47 -3.15 30.71
CA VAL A 388 12.28 -1.85 31.30
C VAL A 388 11.94 -2.14 32.75
N ASP A 389 12.92 -2.00 33.64
CA ASP A 389 12.83 -2.27 35.08
C ASP A 389 11.99 -1.23 35.84
N LYS A 390 11.28 -0.38 35.10
CA LYS A 390 10.54 0.77 35.60
C LYS A 390 9.16 0.85 34.97
N LEU A 391 8.22 1.37 35.74
CA LEU A 391 6.91 1.73 35.26
C LEU A 391 6.99 2.84 34.19
N PRO A 392 6.04 2.88 33.25
CA PRO A 392 5.95 3.96 32.29
C PRO A 392 5.70 5.29 32.99
N THR A 393 6.16 6.38 32.35
CA THR A 393 6.07 7.74 32.90
C THR A 393 4.84 8.49 32.39
N ARG A 394 4.31 8.07 31.26
CA ARG A 394 3.16 8.69 30.61
C ARG A 394 2.48 7.70 29.69
N ILE A 395 1.17 7.80 29.60
CA ILE A 395 0.37 7.23 28.53
C ILE A 395 -0.37 8.37 27.84
N ASN A 396 -0.12 8.57 26.55
CA ASN A 396 -0.97 9.43 25.74
C ASN A 396 -2.07 8.57 25.10
N THR A 397 -3.26 9.12 24.98
CA THR A 397 -4.41 8.42 24.41
C THR A 397 -5.07 9.24 23.32
N TRP A 398 -5.50 8.56 22.26
CA TRP A 398 -6.35 9.13 21.20
C TRP A 398 -7.58 8.27 21.05
N THR A 399 -8.75 8.87 20.91
CA THR A 399 -10.02 8.16 20.71
C THR A 399 -10.77 8.69 19.50
N THR A 400 -11.31 7.78 18.70
CA THR A 400 -12.31 8.07 17.67
C THR A 400 -13.55 7.21 17.90
N GLN A 401 -14.73 7.83 18.02
CA GLN A 401 -16.02 7.14 17.98
C GLN A 401 -16.59 7.25 16.56
N THR A 402 -16.60 6.16 15.82
CA THR A 402 -16.83 6.14 14.36
C THR A 402 -18.28 6.41 13.96
N ASN A 403 -19.21 6.25 14.90
CA ASN A 403 -20.63 6.56 14.72
C ASN A 403 -21.01 7.97 15.22
N SER A 404 -20.05 8.76 15.69
CA SER A 404 -20.28 10.12 16.19
C SER A 404 -19.88 11.17 15.14
N THR A 405 -20.38 12.40 15.24
CA THR A 405 -19.97 13.51 14.36
C THR A 405 -18.90 14.42 14.97
N ASN A 406 -18.59 14.29 16.26
CA ASN A 406 -17.78 15.26 17.02
C ASN A 406 -16.63 14.65 17.83
N SER A 407 -16.40 13.33 17.78
CA SER A 407 -15.34 12.67 18.56
C SER A 407 -14.37 11.94 17.62
N TYR A 408 -13.61 12.72 16.88
CA TYR A 408 -12.55 12.23 15.99
C TYR A 408 -11.18 12.59 16.55
N TYR A 409 -10.36 11.57 16.78
CA TYR A 409 -8.96 11.70 17.18
C TYR A 409 -8.73 12.64 18.39
N VAL A 410 -9.58 12.49 19.41
CA VAL A 410 -9.54 13.29 20.64
C VAL A 410 -8.36 12.86 21.50
N ASP A 411 -7.44 13.79 21.79
CA ASP A 411 -6.27 13.52 22.60
C ASP A 411 -6.56 13.63 24.11
N SER A 412 -5.87 12.80 24.87
CA SER A 412 -5.93 12.71 26.33
C SER A 412 -4.65 12.05 26.84
N GLY A 413 -4.53 11.88 28.15
CA GLY A 413 -3.42 11.11 28.69
C GLY A 413 -3.34 11.14 30.21
N ILE A 414 -2.50 10.25 30.73
CA ILE A 414 -2.28 10.06 32.15
C ILE A 414 -0.77 10.17 32.41
N ARG A 415 -0.40 10.91 33.46
CA ARG A 415 0.95 10.96 34.01
C ARG A 415 1.08 9.93 35.12
N ASP A 416 2.24 9.28 35.21
CA ASP A 416 2.56 8.25 36.22
C ASP A 416 1.47 7.17 36.33
N PRO A 417 1.15 6.48 35.22
CA PRO A 417 0.09 5.49 35.17
C PRO A 417 0.36 4.29 36.09
N ALA A 418 -0.72 3.72 36.63
CA ALA A 418 -0.67 2.38 37.20
C ALA A 418 -0.33 1.36 36.08
N PRO A 419 0.39 0.26 36.39
CA PRO A 419 0.71 -0.77 35.40
C PRO A 419 -0.53 -1.50 34.89
N VAL A 420 -1.57 -1.55 35.71
CA VAL A 420 -2.86 -2.16 35.44
C VAL A 420 -3.94 -1.11 35.66
N PHE A 421 -4.82 -0.92 34.69
CA PHE A 421 -5.90 0.06 34.77
C PHE A 421 -7.09 -0.36 33.90
N ASP A 422 -8.28 0.04 34.30
CA ASP A 422 -9.49 -0.20 33.52
C ASP A 422 -9.64 0.87 32.44
N VAL A 423 -10.03 0.44 31.25
CA VAL A 423 -10.31 1.29 30.10
C VAL A 423 -11.74 1.05 29.66
N VAL A 424 -12.51 2.13 29.58
CA VAL A 424 -13.81 2.12 28.90
C VAL A 424 -13.57 2.30 27.41
N PHE A 425 -13.97 1.32 26.62
CA PHE A 425 -14.00 1.38 25.17
C PHE A 425 -15.44 1.68 24.73
N PRO A 426 -15.74 2.91 24.26
CA PRO A 426 -17.07 3.24 23.74
C PRO A 426 -17.51 2.30 22.63
N ALA A 427 -18.82 2.18 22.41
CA ALA A 427 -19.36 1.43 21.28
C ALA A 427 -18.84 2.00 19.95
N ALA A 428 -18.53 1.13 18.98
CA ALA A 428 -18.02 1.52 17.65
C ALA A 428 -16.89 2.56 17.73
N SER A 429 -15.77 2.18 18.35
CA SER A 429 -14.65 3.10 18.59
C SER A 429 -13.29 2.49 18.29
N ILE A 430 -12.30 3.35 18.18
CA ILE A 430 -10.88 3.00 18.15
C ILE A 430 -10.15 3.87 19.15
N ILE A 431 -9.27 3.26 19.94
CA ILE A 431 -8.43 3.94 20.92
C ILE A 431 -6.97 3.55 20.68
N THR A 432 -6.09 4.55 20.65
CA THR A 432 -4.64 4.36 20.65
C THR A 432 -4.05 4.78 21.97
N PHE A 433 -3.12 3.98 22.50
CA PHE A 433 -2.30 4.27 23.66
C PHE A 433 -0.83 4.35 23.20
N GLU A 434 -0.14 5.44 23.53
CA GLU A 434 1.31 5.49 23.48
C GLU A 434 1.85 5.44 24.91
N VAL A 435 2.40 4.29 25.28
CA VAL A 435 3.04 4.07 26.56
C VAL A 435 4.52 4.45 26.45
N ILE A 436 4.96 5.39 27.28
CA ILE A 436 6.28 6.03 27.17
C ILE A 436 7.07 5.85 28.46
N TRP A 437 8.28 5.32 28.32
CA TRP A 437 9.25 5.20 29.41
C TRP A 437 10.31 6.30 29.32
N SER A 438 10.85 6.70 30.48
CA SER A 438 11.99 7.63 30.48
C SER A 438 13.27 6.90 30.08
N VAL A 439 13.93 7.39 29.04
CA VAL A 439 15.28 6.93 28.67
C VAL A 439 16.24 7.40 29.77
N LYS A 440 17.01 6.49 30.38
CA LYS A 440 18.16 6.93 31.19
C LYS A 440 19.11 7.66 30.25
N SER A 441 19.47 8.92 30.56
CA SER A 441 20.77 9.41 30.11
C SER A 441 21.80 8.41 30.62
N SER A 442 22.56 7.81 29.71
CA SER A 442 23.68 6.96 30.09
C SER A 442 24.57 7.80 31.01
N ARG A 443 24.51 7.54 32.32
CA ARG A 443 25.53 8.03 33.24
C ARG A 443 26.82 7.53 32.63
N LYS A 444 27.66 8.46 32.16
CA LYS A 444 29.07 8.21 31.89
C LYS A 444 29.55 7.33 33.03
N LEU A 445 29.91 6.08 32.72
CA LEU A 445 30.75 5.28 33.58
C LEU A 445 32.04 6.07 33.71
N ALA A 446 32.06 6.97 34.69
CA ALA A 446 33.28 7.58 35.17
C ALA A 446 34.08 6.41 35.74
N TYR A 447 35.05 5.93 34.95
CA TYR A 447 36.13 5.12 35.45
C TYR A 447 36.75 5.89 36.61
N SER A 448 36.39 5.50 37.82
CA SER A 448 37.02 5.96 39.04
C SER A 448 37.69 4.77 39.71
N LYS A 449 39.02 4.78 39.59
CA LYS A 449 40.03 4.01 40.34
C LYS A 449 39.96 2.50 40.11
N ILE A 450 41.07 1.79 39.97
CA ILE A 450 42.16 1.49 40.93
C ILE A 450 43.39 1.18 40.04
N GLY A 451 44.65 1.47 40.32
CA GLY A 451 45.43 1.92 41.47
C GLY A 451 46.88 1.73 41.08
#